data_AF-A0AA39K041-F1
#
_entry.id   AF-A0AA39K041-F1
#
_cell.length_a   1.000
_cell.length_b   1.000
_cell.length_c   1.000
_cell.angle_alpha   90.00
_cell.angle_beta   90.00
_cell.angle_gamma   90.00
#
_symmetry.space_group_name_H-M   'P 1'
#
loop_
_entity.id
_entity.type
_entity.pdbx_description
1 polymer ?
#
loop_
_entity_poly.entity_id
_entity_poly.type
_entity_poly.pdbx_seq_one_letter_code
_entity_poly.pdbx_strand_id
1 'polypeptide(L)'
;MASLKPGSQQPLTNPTDIAEHSKCQEKMKSEVDWLRRYCADASTCASGRVMPALLANIRAQGQKLEEIATVGVRDGSMLVMTVFDEDRQDTRRLRVTVPKPTLNAKSLVVAAAGKRAEEARVQCRKLHQTSVKKGKYGKQSVELAAAFPRSAGKILVDMEKALGVS
;
A
#
# COMPACT_ATOMS: atom_id res chain seq x y z
N MET A 1 -14.79 39.30 -27.22
CA MET A 1 -14.45 39.38 -25.79
C MET A 1 -13.45 38.27 -25.47
N ALA A 2 -12.19 38.61 -25.15
CA ALA A 2 -11.16 37.61 -24.88
C ALA A 2 -11.35 37.05 -23.46
N SER A 3 -11.59 35.75 -23.33
CA SER A 3 -11.66 35.04 -22.06
C SER A 3 -10.26 35.00 -21.43
N LEU A 4 -10.03 35.92 -20.48
CA LEU A 4 -8.80 35.98 -19.69
C LEU A 4 -8.73 34.74 -18.79
N LYS A 5 -7.91 33.77 -19.17
CA LYS A 5 -7.63 32.60 -18.33
C LYS A 5 -6.93 33.06 -17.05
N PRO A 6 -7.40 32.65 -15.86
CA PRO A 6 -6.74 32.94 -14.59
C PRO A 6 -5.27 32.53 -14.64
N GLY A 7 -4.38 33.32 -14.02
CA GLY A 7 -2.93 33.06 -14.04
C GLY A 7 -2.50 31.73 -13.39
N SER A 8 -3.39 31.02 -12.71
CA SER A 8 -3.21 29.64 -12.23
C SER A 8 -3.38 28.58 -13.33
N GLN A 9 -4.10 28.90 -14.41
CA GLN A 9 -4.37 28.04 -15.57
C GLN A 9 -3.48 28.37 -16.78
N GLN A 10 -2.60 29.37 -16.66
CA GLN A 10 -1.64 29.68 -17.72
C GLN A 10 -0.55 28.58 -17.76
N PRO A 11 -0.25 28.01 -18.93
CA PRO A 11 0.82 27.03 -19.08
C PRO A 11 2.15 27.61 -18.59
N LEU A 12 2.95 26.80 -17.88
CA LEU A 12 4.32 27.16 -17.56
C LEU A 12 5.08 27.41 -18.87
N THR A 13 5.61 28.62 -19.03
CA THR A 13 6.25 29.06 -20.28
C THR A 13 7.74 28.75 -20.32
N ASN A 14 8.40 28.50 -19.19
CA ASN A 14 9.82 28.15 -19.19
C ASN A 14 10.03 26.62 -19.12
N PRO A 15 11.02 26.08 -19.85
CA PRO A 15 11.26 24.63 -19.93
C PRO A 15 11.79 24.01 -18.62
N THR A 16 12.59 24.76 -17.86
CA THR A 16 13.07 24.36 -16.52
C THR A 16 11.91 24.12 -15.55
N ASP A 17 10.80 24.81 -15.81
CA ASP A 17 9.66 24.86 -14.94
C ASP A 17 8.74 23.67 -15.08
N ILE A 18 8.50 23.32 -16.33
CA ILE A 18 7.79 22.14 -16.73
C ILE A 18 8.54 20.89 -16.24
N ALA A 19 9.87 20.87 -16.36
CA ALA A 19 10.68 19.73 -15.94
C ALA A 19 10.63 19.47 -14.43
N GLU A 20 10.79 20.51 -13.60
CA GLU A 20 10.72 20.38 -12.14
C GLU A 20 9.30 20.07 -11.65
N HIS A 21 8.27 20.61 -12.31
CA HIS A 21 6.88 20.25 -12.01
C HIS A 21 6.59 18.78 -12.34
N SER A 22 7.00 18.29 -13.52
CA SER A 22 6.84 16.89 -13.93
C SER A 22 7.54 15.94 -12.96
N LYS A 23 8.77 16.27 -12.55
CA LYS A 23 9.54 15.49 -11.58
C LYS A 23 8.90 15.45 -10.20
N CYS A 24 8.30 16.55 -9.75
CA CYS A 24 7.55 16.61 -8.50
C CYS A 24 6.29 15.73 -8.58
N GLN A 25 5.58 15.81 -9.69
CA GLN A 25 4.37 15.03 -9.96
C GLN A 25 4.64 13.52 -10.00
N GLU A 26 5.72 13.09 -10.67
CA GLU A 26 6.13 11.67 -10.69
C GLU A 26 6.43 11.13 -9.30
N LYS A 27 7.18 11.88 -8.49
CA LYS A 27 7.47 11.51 -7.10
C LYS A 27 6.23 11.45 -6.24
N MET A 28 5.32 12.42 -6.39
CA MET A 28 4.05 12.39 -5.68
C MET A 28 3.19 11.19 -6.10
N LYS A 29 3.17 10.84 -7.40
CA LYS A 29 2.46 9.67 -7.91
C LYS A 29 3.04 8.37 -7.37
N SER A 30 4.37 8.23 -7.34
CA SER A 30 5.01 7.02 -6.79
C SER A 30 4.66 6.81 -5.32
N GLU A 31 4.56 7.89 -4.52
CA GLU A 31 4.14 7.81 -3.12
C GLU A 31 2.66 7.38 -2.98
N VAL A 32 1.76 7.87 -3.85
CA VAL A 32 0.35 7.43 -3.87
C VAL A 32 0.26 5.95 -4.24
N ASP A 33 0.97 5.53 -5.28
CA ASP A 33 0.97 4.14 -5.75
C ASP A 33 1.55 3.20 -4.70
N TRP A 34 2.59 3.62 -3.99
CA TRP A 34 3.14 2.90 -2.84
C TRP A 34 2.11 2.77 -1.71
N LEU A 35 1.47 3.87 -1.29
CA LEU A 35 0.45 3.85 -0.23
C LEU A 35 -0.73 2.95 -0.61
N ARG A 36 -1.13 2.97 -1.89
CA ARG A 36 -2.21 2.13 -2.41
C ARG A 36 -1.87 0.64 -2.30
N ARG A 37 -0.64 0.25 -2.69
CA ARG A 37 -0.16 -1.13 -2.55
C ARG A 37 -0.10 -1.54 -1.08
N TYR A 38 0.46 -0.69 -0.23
CA TYR A 38 0.55 -0.93 1.20
C TYR A 38 -0.83 -1.16 1.84
N CYS A 39 -1.81 -0.31 1.55
CA CYS A 39 -3.17 -0.47 2.06
C CYS A 39 -3.85 -1.73 1.51
N ALA A 40 -3.62 -2.09 0.25
CA ALA A 40 -4.14 -3.33 -0.34
C ALA A 40 -3.57 -4.57 0.37
N ASP A 41 -2.25 -4.61 0.59
CA ASP A 41 -1.59 -5.71 1.29
C ASP A 41 -2.03 -5.79 2.75
N ALA A 42 -2.07 -4.66 3.45
CA ALA A 42 -2.52 -4.57 4.84
C ALA A 42 -3.98 -5.01 5.00
N SER A 43 -4.87 -4.59 4.09
CA SER A 43 -6.28 -5.01 4.11
C SER A 43 -6.45 -6.51 3.83
N THR A 44 -5.63 -7.08 2.94
CA THR A 44 -5.66 -8.53 2.65
C THR A 44 -5.29 -9.33 3.90
N CYS A 45 -4.24 -8.92 4.62
CA CYS A 45 -3.85 -9.54 5.89
C CYS A 45 -4.93 -9.39 6.98
N ALA A 46 -5.53 -8.20 7.09
CA ALA A 46 -6.57 -7.91 8.08
C ALA A 46 -7.95 -8.50 7.74
N SER A 47 -8.16 -8.99 6.52
CA SER A 47 -9.40 -9.70 6.12
C SER A 47 -9.51 -11.10 6.73
N GLY A 48 -8.39 -11.66 7.22
CA GLY A 48 -8.32 -13.04 7.73
C GLY A 48 -8.11 -14.08 6.65
N ARG A 49 -7.82 -13.65 5.42
CA ARG A 49 -7.40 -14.54 4.34
C ARG A 49 -5.95 -14.96 4.55
N VAL A 50 -5.71 -16.25 4.63
CA VAL A 50 -4.37 -16.80 4.88
C VAL A 50 -3.67 -16.99 3.54
N MET A 51 -2.44 -16.50 3.44
CA MET A 51 -1.58 -16.69 2.28
C MET A 51 -0.47 -17.69 2.61
N PRO A 52 -0.08 -18.59 1.69
CA PRO A 52 1.06 -19.49 1.87
C PRO A 52 2.36 -18.75 2.18
N ALA A 53 2.50 -17.52 1.66
CA ALA A 53 3.64 -16.64 1.89
C ALA A 53 3.93 -16.36 3.38
N LEU A 54 2.94 -16.54 4.28
CA LEU A 54 3.15 -16.48 5.72
C LEU A 54 4.23 -17.47 6.20
N LEU A 55 4.37 -18.60 5.51
CA LEU A 55 5.31 -19.66 5.85
C LEU A 55 6.61 -19.61 5.03
N ALA A 56 6.78 -18.66 4.11
CA ALA A 56 7.91 -18.63 3.17
C ALA A 56 9.29 -18.52 3.86
N ASN A 57 9.35 -17.92 5.05
CA ASN A 57 10.58 -17.77 5.83
C ASN A 57 10.77 -18.84 6.91
N ILE A 58 9.88 -19.83 6.98
CA ILE A 58 9.99 -20.91 7.97
C ILE A 58 10.95 -21.96 7.45
N ARG A 59 11.89 -22.35 8.32
CA ARG A 59 12.81 -23.46 8.09
C ARG A 59 12.51 -24.58 9.08
N ALA A 60 12.50 -25.81 8.60
CA ALA A 60 12.42 -27.00 9.43
C ALA A 60 13.65 -27.86 9.13
N GLN A 61 14.36 -28.28 10.19
CA GLN A 61 15.60 -29.06 10.05
C GLN A 61 16.64 -28.42 9.11
N GLY A 62 16.70 -27.08 9.07
CA GLY A 62 17.64 -26.32 8.25
C GLY A 62 17.20 -26.08 6.79
N GLN A 63 16.21 -26.82 6.29
CA GLN A 63 15.66 -26.69 4.94
C GLN A 63 14.47 -25.73 4.92
N LYS A 64 14.19 -25.13 3.76
CA LYS A 64 12.99 -24.30 3.61
C LYS A 64 11.75 -25.18 3.60
N LEU A 65 10.66 -24.69 4.16
CA LEU A 65 9.41 -25.43 4.19
C LEU A 65 8.89 -25.81 2.79
N GLU A 66 9.15 -24.98 1.79
CA GLU A 66 8.79 -25.20 0.37
C GLU A 66 9.52 -26.40 -0.25
N GLU A 67 10.68 -26.78 0.28
CA GLU A 67 11.50 -27.90 -0.23
C GLU A 67 11.00 -29.25 0.29
N ILE A 68 10.38 -29.25 1.48
CA ILE A 68 9.96 -30.46 2.20
C ILE A 68 8.44 -30.63 2.27
N ALA A 69 7.66 -29.63 1.87
CA ALA A 69 6.21 -29.68 1.96
C ALA A 69 5.52 -28.79 0.91
N THR A 70 4.34 -29.25 0.46
CA THR A 70 3.39 -28.40 -0.27
C THR A 70 2.46 -27.68 0.69
N VAL A 71 2.34 -26.37 0.52
CA VAL A 71 1.46 -25.51 1.33
C VAL A 71 0.26 -25.08 0.47
N GLY A 72 -0.94 -25.51 0.86
CA GLY A 72 -2.20 -25.10 0.26
C GLY A 72 -3.06 -24.26 1.21
N VAL A 73 -3.98 -23.49 0.65
CA VAL A 73 -5.02 -22.79 1.42
C VAL A 73 -6.36 -23.46 1.13
N ARG A 74 -7.08 -23.81 2.19
CA ARG A 74 -8.44 -24.35 2.15
C ARG A 74 -9.39 -23.34 2.79
N ASP A 75 -10.52 -23.10 2.14
CA ASP A 75 -11.61 -22.23 2.61
C ASP A 75 -11.20 -20.77 2.95
N GLY A 76 -10.00 -20.36 2.52
CA GLY A 76 -9.43 -19.03 2.75
C GLY A 76 -8.85 -18.79 4.15
N SER A 77 -9.17 -19.61 5.15
CA SER A 77 -8.72 -19.44 6.54
C SER A 77 -7.92 -20.62 7.11
N MET A 78 -7.75 -21.69 6.34
CA MET A 78 -7.03 -22.89 6.78
C MET A 78 -5.83 -23.14 5.88
N LEU A 79 -4.64 -23.26 6.47
CA LEU A 79 -3.47 -23.79 5.77
C LEU A 79 -3.47 -25.30 5.88
N VAL A 80 -3.33 -25.97 4.74
CA VAL A 80 -3.15 -27.40 4.64
C VAL A 80 -1.75 -27.65 4.12
N MET A 81 -0.90 -28.22 4.96
CA MET A 81 0.48 -28.54 4.61
C MET A 81 0.60 -30.04 4.42
N THR A 82 1.18 -30.46 3.31
CA THR A 82 1.45 -31.87 3.01
C THR A 82 2.96 -32.05 2.91
N VAL A 83 3.54 -32.74 3.89
CA VAL A 83 4.98 -32.99 3.97
C VAL A 83 5.34 -34.14 3.02
N PHE A 84 6.45 -33.98 2.29
CA PHE A 84 7.05 -35.03 1.49
C PHE A 84 7.88 -35.92 2.43
N ASP A 85 7.46 -37.18 2.60
CA ASP A 85 8.18 -38.17 3.41
C ASP A 85 8.44 -39.38 2.50
N GLU A 86 9.70 -39.68 2.22
CA GLU A 86 10.09 -40.80 1.35
C GLU A 86 10.03 -42.14 2.08
N ASP A 87 10.14 -42.14 3.43
CA ASP A 87 10.28 -43.35 4.25
C ASP A 87 8.95 -43.84 4.87
N ARG A 88 7.86 -43.07 4.72
CA ARG A 88 6.55 -43.41 5.30
C ARG A 88 5.44 -43.28 4.26
N GLN A 89 4.70 -44.38 4.04
CA GLN A 89 3.55 -44.41 3.13
C GLN A 89 2.37 -43.51 3.55
N ASP A 90 2.37 -43.00 4.80
CA ASP A 90 1.32 -42.13 5.32
C ASP A 90 1.56 -40.65 4.96
N THR A 91 0.71 -40.12 4.09
CA THR A 91 0.65 -38.69 3.77
C THR A 91 0.24 -37.86 5.00
N ARG A 92 1.21 -37.31 5.73
CA ARG A 92 0.93 -36.45 6.90
C ARG A 92 0.47 -35.07 6.44
N ARG A 93 -0.80 -34.77 6.73
CA ARG A 93 -1.39 -33.44 6.50
C ARG A 93 -1.50 -32.68 7.80
N LEU A 94 -0.78 -31.57 7.91
CA LEU A 94 -0.96 -30.62 9.00
C LEU A 94 -2.02 -29.59 8.61
N ARG A 95 -3.02 -29.40 9.47
CA ARG A 95 -4.03 -28.35 9.30
C ARG A 95 -3.79 -27.26 10.32
N VAL A 96 -3.54 -26.04 9.84
CA VAL A 96 -3.42 -24.86 10.68
C VAL A 96 -4.63 -23.97 10.42
N THR A 97 -5.50 -23.86 11.40
CA THR A 97 -6.64 -22.93 11.35
C THR A 97 -6.19 -21.58 11.86
N VAL A 98 -6.30 -20.55 11.03
CA VAL A 98 -6.02 -19.18 11.47
C VAL A 98 -7.33 -18.58 12.00
N PRO A 99 -7.37 -18.10 13.25
CA PRO A 99 -8.56 -17.48 13.78
C PRO A 99 -8.85 -16.20 12.99
N LYS A 100 -10.14 -15.94 12.76
CA LYS A 100 -10.56 -14.70 12.09
C LYS A 100 -10.09 -13.50 12.92
N PRO A 101 -9.49 -12.48 12.29
CA PRO A 101 -8.99 -11.30 12.98
C PRO A 101 -10.15 -10.56 13.65
N THR A 102 -9.93 -10.17 14.91
CA THR A 102 -10.90 -9.41 15.70
C THR A 102 -11.06 -7.99 15.16
N LEU A 103 -12.18 -7.33 15.47
CA LEU A 103 -12.40 -5.92 15.12
C LEU A 103 -11.29 -4.99 15.65
N ASN A 104 -10.77 -5.29 16.85
CA ASN A 104 -9.64 -4.55 17.42
C ASN A 104 -8.36 -4.73 16.58
N ALA A 105 -8.07 -5.94 16.12
CA ALA A 105 -6.91 -6.19 15.25
C ALA A 105 -7.05 -5.44 13.91
N LYS A 106 -8.25 -5.42 13.31
CA LYS A 106 -8.52 -4.64 12.10
C LYS A 106 -8.33 -3.14 12.32
N SER A 107 -8.81 -2.63 13.45
CA SER A 107 -8.67 -1.21 13.82
C SER A 107 -7.21 -0.80 14.01
N LEU A 108 -6.38 -1.66 14.59
CA LEU A 108 -4.94 -1.43 14.71
C LEU A 108 -4.25 -1.35 13.35
N VAL A 109 -4.66 -2.18 12.39
CA VAL A 109 -4.12 -2.16 11.02
C VAL A 109 -4.52 -0.89 10.28
N VAL A 110 -5.78 -0.43 10.43
CA VAL A 110 -6.23 0.87 9.91
C VAL A 110 -5.45 2.01 10.55
N ALA A 111 -5.24 1.99 11.87
CA ALA A 111 -4.46 3.02 12.56
C ALA A 111 -3.00 3.08 12.09
N ALA A 112 -2.37 1.92 11.88
CA ALA A 112 -1.02 1.84 11.32
C ALA A 112 -0.96 2.40 9.89
N ALA A 113 -1.95 2.08 9.04
CA ALA A 113 -2.07 2.64 7.70
C ALA A 113 -2.31 4.16 7.73
N GLY A 114 -3.11 4.66 8.66
CA GLY A 114 -3.34 6.09 8.89
C GLY A 114 -2.04 6.82 9.24
N LYS A 115 -1.20 6.23 10.11
CA LYS A 115 0.13 6.78 10.42
C LYS A 115 1.02 6.84 9.19
N ARG A 116 1.09 5.77 8.38
CA ARG A 116 1.87 5.73 7.14
C ARG A 116 1.38 6.74 6.10
N ALA A 117 0.07 6.92 5.98
CA ALA A 117 -0.51 7.91 5.09
C ALA A 117 -0.16 9.34 5.52
N GLU A 118 -0.13 9.64 6.83
CA GLU A 118 0.29 10.95 7.32
C GLU A 118 1.79 11.19 7.11
N GLU A 119 2.64 10.18 7.32
CA GLU A 119 4.07 10.24 6.98
C GLU A 119 4.27 10.59 5.48
N ALA A 120 3.54 9.92 4.59
CA ALA A 120 3.57 10.19 3.15
C ALA A 120 3.07 11.61 2.80
N ARG A 121 2.01 12.10 3.46
CA ARG A 121 1.53 13.48 3.30
C ARG A 121 2.58 14.50 3.69
N VAL A 122 3.27 14.28 4.81
CA VAL A 122 4.36 15.15 5.26
C VAL A 122 5.52 15.15 4.25
N GLN A 123 5.89 13.99 3.72
CA GLN A 123 6.92 13.88 2.68
C GLN A 123 6.52 14.62 1.40
N CYS A 124 5.28 14.44 0.92
CA CYS A 124 4.77 15.15 -0.25
C CYS A 124 4.73 16.67 -0.05
N ARG A 125 4.37 17.15 1.15
CA ARG A 125 4.46 18.59 1.48
C ARG A 125 5.90 19.10 1.41
N LYS A 126 6.87 18.36 1.93
CA LYS A 126 8.30 18.72 1.89
C LYS A 126 8.85 18.73 0.45
N LEU A 127 8.52 17.71 -0.34
CA LEU A 127 8.88 17.63 -1.76
C LEU A 127 8.31 18.82 -2.51
N HIS A 128 7.04 19.14 -2.28
CA HIS A 128 6.36 20.26 -2.90
C HIS A 128 6.99 21.61 -2.54
N GLN A 129 7.23 21.88 -1.26
CA GLN A 129 7.89 23.11 -0.81
C GLN A 129 9.29 23.27 -1.43
N THR A 130 10.02 22.17 -1.58
CA THR A 130 11.35 22.17 -2.20
C THR A 130 11.26 22.45 -3.71
N SER A 131 10.31 21.83 -4.40
CA SER A 131 10.06 22.07 -5.83
C SER A 131 9.60 23.49 -6.12
N VAL A 132 8.74 24.08 -5.27
CA VAL A 132 8.32 25.48 -5.42
C VAL A 132 9.49 26.44 -5.20
N LYS A 133 10.38 26.18 -4.23
CA LYS A 133 11.59 26.99 -4.01
C LYS A 133 12.56 26.94 -5.19
N LYS A 134 12.75 25.76 -5.78
CA LYS A 134 13.63 25.57 -6.95
C LYS A 134 13.01 26.17 -8.22
N GLY A 135 11.69 26.08 -8.32
CA GLY A 135 10.98 26.43 -9.53
C GLY A 135 10.53 27.88 -9.64
N LYS A 136 9.95 28.47 -8.60
CA LYS A 136 9.12 29.70 -8.69
C LYS A 136 7.77 29.51 -9.42
N TYR A 137 7.19 28.31 -9.46
CA TYR A 137 5.86 28.02 -10.06
C TYR A 137 4.72 28.12 -9.05
N GLY A 138 4.66 29.23 -8.32
CA GLY A 138 3.78 29.37 -7.15
C GLY A 138 2.26 29.32 -7.42
N LYS A 139 1.80 29.22 -8.67
CA LYS A 139 0.36 29.30 -9.02
C LYS A 139 -0.28 27.97 -9.43
N GLN A 140 0.44 27.05 -10.08
CA GLN A 140 -0.04 25.67 -10.35
C GLN A 140 0.16 24.73 -9.15
N SER A 141 0.92 25.17 -8.15
CA SER A 141 1.27 24.38 -6.98
C SER A 141 0.06 24.02 -6.10
N VAL A 142 -1.01 24.81 -6.13
CA VAL A 142 -2.19 24.64 -5.25
C VAL A 142 -3.02 23.40 -5.61
N GLU A 143 -3.21 23.10 -6.90
CA GLU A 143 -3.96 21.91 -7.32
C GLU A 143 -3.19 20.63 -6.99
N LEU A 144 -1.88 20.61 -7.25
CA LEU A 144 -1.03 19.46 -6.93
C LEU A 144 -0.96 19.22 -5.42
N ALA A 145 -0.88 20.28 -4.63
CA ALA A 145 -0.87 20.22 -3.16
C ALA A 145 -2.19 19.73 -2.57
N ALA A 146 -3.33 19.97 -3.22
CA ALA A 146 -4.65 19.52 -2.77
C ALA A 146 -5.02 18.12 -3.28
N ALA A 147 -4.51 17.70 -4.45
CA ALA A 147 -4.83 16.41 -5.05
C ALA A 147 -4.28 15.21 -4.25
N PHE A 148 -3.05 15.31 -3.74
CA PHE A 148 -2.41 14.20 -3.01
C PHE A 148 -3.06 13.90 -1.64
N PRO A 149 -3.33 14.88 -0.76
CA PRO A 149 -4.01 14.60 0.51
C PRO A 149 -5.40 13.98 0.31
N ARG A 150 -6.11 14.40 -0.76
CA ARG A 150 -7.42 13.84 -1.14
C ARG A 150 -7.30 12.38 -1.58
N SER A 151 -6.32 12.03 -2.43
CA SER A 151 -6.13 10.64 -2.86
C SER A 151 -5.72 9.74 -1.70
N ALA A 152 -4.80 10.17 -0.84
CA ALA A 152 -4.40 9.44 0.36
C ALA A 152 -5.58 9.24 1.34
N GLY A 153 -6.41 10.26 1.53
CA GLY A 153 -7.64 10.15 2.34
C GLY A 153 -8.63 9.15 1.77
N LYS A 154 -8.85 9.17 0.45
CA LYS A 154 -9.74 8.20 -0.21
C LYS A 154 -9.25 6.76 -0.07
N ILE A 155 -7.94 6.52 -0.20
CA ILE A 155 -7.34 5.18 -0.02
C ILE A 155 -7.60 4.64 1.39
N LEU A 156 -7.49 5.48 2.42
CA LEU A 156 -7.80 5.07 3.80
C LEU A 156 -9.28 4.76 4.01
N VAL A 157 -10.18 5.60 3.50
CA VAL A 157 -11.64 5.37 3.60
C VAL A 157 -12.03 4.07 2.88
N ASP A 158 -11.45 3.80 1.72
CA ASP A 158 -11.69 2.55 0.99
C ASP A 158 -11.19 1.34 1.79
N MET A 159 -10.07 1.48 2.52
CA MET A 159 -9.55 0.44 3.42
C MET A 159 -10.44 0.22 4.66
N GLU A 160 -10.94 1.28 5.29
CA GLU A 160 -11.88 1.20 6.42
C GLU A 160 -13.17 0.46 6.03
N LYS A 161 -13.71 0.79 4.86
CA LYS A 161 -14.88 0.11 4.28
C LYS A 161 -14.58 -1.36 3.98
N ALA A 162 -13.43 -1.66 3.38
CA ALA A 162 -13.03 -3.04 3.06
C ALA A 162 -12.86 -3.91 4.32
N LEU A 163 -12.44 -3.31 5.44
CA LEU A 163 -12.24 -4.03 6.70
C LEU A 163 -13.48 -4.06 7.60
N GLY A 164 -14.50 -3.25 7.30
CA GLY A 164 -15.71 -3.13 8.11
C GLY A 164 -15.44 -2.46 9.47
N VAL A 165 -14.53 -1.47 9.47
CA VAL A 165 -14.20 -0.66 10.66
C VAL A 165 -15.00 0.66 10.67
N SER A 166 -15.62 1.00 9.53
CA SER A 166 -16.52 2.15 9.35
C SER A 166 -17.90 1.94 9.97
#